data_AF-A0A423S3E5-F1
#
_entry.id   AF-A0A423S3E5-F1
#
_cell.length_a   1.000
_cell.length_b   1.000
_cell.length_c   1.000
_cell.angle_alpha   90.00
_cell.angle_beta   90.00
_cell.angle_gamma   90.00
#
_symmetry.space_group_name_H-M   'P 1'
#
loop_
_entity.id
_entity.type
_entity.pdbx_description
1 polymer ?
#
loop_
_entity_poly.entity_id
_entity_poly.type
_entity_poly.pdbx_seq_one_letter_code
_entity_poly.pdbx_strand_id
1 'polypeptide(L)' 'MDKKIKRQLRIAPGAPSLENDLMSQDIRAELIDEAFDLAYEAFEAPTDEHIEWVFERLLFNRAIGVGMAGAVTLH' A
#
# COMPACT_ATOMS: atom_id res chain seq x y z
N MET A 1 26.40 31.36 -25.61
CA MET A 1 26.07 31.38 -24.17
C MET A 1 25.01 32.45 -24.03
N ASP A 2 23.72 32.23 -23.73
CA ASP A 2 23.01 31.15 -23.06
C ASP A 2 21.56 31.11 -23.57
N LYS A 3 21.08 29.94 -24.03
CA LYS A 3 19.65 29.75 -24.31
C LYS A 3 18.96 29.53 -22.97
N LYS A 4 18.35 30.58 -22.41
CA LYS A 4 17.50 30.50 -21.21
C LYS A 4 16.25 29.68 -21.51
N ILE A 5 16.30 28.38 -21.23
CA ILE A 5 15.14 27.49 -21.27
C ILE A 5 14.23 27.89 -20.09
N LYS A 6 13.27 28.78 -20.33
CA LYS A 6 12.14 28.96 -19.43
C LYS A 6 11.26 27.72 -19.58
N ARG A 7 11.45 26.72 -18.72
CA ARG A 7 10.50 25.60 -18.57
C ARG A 7 9.18 26.19 -18.08
N GLN A 8 8.30 26.54 -19.01
CA GLN A 8 6.91 26.81 -18.70
C GLN A 8 6.31 25.48 -18.28
N LEU A 9 6.13 25.31 -16.97
CA LEU A 9 5.40 24.19 -16.39
C LEU A 9 3.95 24.34 -16.85
N ARG A 10 3.63 23.78 -18.02
CA ARG A 10 2.25 23.62 -18.47
C ARG A 10 1.65 22.55 -17.58
N ILE A 11 0.95 22.96 -16.52
CA ILE A 11 0.05 22.07 -15.80
C ILE A 11 -1.04 21.72 -16.81
N ALA A 12 -0.99 20.51 -17.34
CA ALA A 12 -2.03 20.02 -18.22
C ALA A 12 -3.36 19.98 -17.44
N PRO A 13 -4.47 20.52 -17.98
CA PRO A 13 -5.78 20.29 -17.41
C PRO A 13 -6.10 18.81 -17.63
N GLY A 14 -5.99 18.02 -16.55
CA GLY A 14 -5.98 16.55 -16.61
C GLY A 14 -4.86 15.90 -15.79
N ALA A 15 -4.02 16.68 -15.10
CA ALA A 15 -3.30 16.13 -13.96
C ALA A 15 -4.34 15.52 -13.01
N PRO A 16 -4.25 14.21 -12.68
CA PRO A 16 -5.20 13.60 -11.76
C PRO A 16 -5.18 14.43 -10.48
N SER A 17 -6.36 14.91 -10.11
CA SER A 17 -6.60 15.56 -8.83
C SER A 17 -6.05 14.69 -7.71
N LEU A 18 -5.91 15.26 -6.53
CA LEU A 18 -5.54 14.60 -5.27
C LEU A 18 -6.50 13.44 -4.85
N GLU A 19 -7.18 12.78 -5.79
CA GLU A 19 -7.89 11.49 -5.66
C GLU A 19 -6.90 10.30 -5.67
N ASN A 20 -5.59 10.56 -5.69
CA ASN A 20 -4.53 9.62 -5.31
C ASN A 20 -4.46 9.46 -3.77
N ASP A 21 -5.62 9.42 -3.11
CA ASP A 21 -5.74 8.86 -1.77
C ASP A 21 -5.76 7.34 -1.99
N LEU A 22 -4.56 6.77 -2.17
CA LEU A 22 -4.30 5.48 -2.81
C LEU A 22 -4.95 4.25 -2.13
N MET A 23 -5.67 4.43 -1.02
CA MET A 23 -6.65 3.51 -0.45
C MET A 23 -7.66 4.31 0.39
N SER A 24 -8.96 4.03 0.25
CA SER A 24 -9.96 4.52 1.21
C SER A 24 -9.59 4.07 2.63
N GLN A 25 -9.88 4.90 3.64
CA GLN A 25 -9.69 4.53 5.05
C GLN A 25 -10.42 3.22 5.38
N ASP A 26 -11.56 2.94 4.74
CA ASP A 26 -12.31 1.70 4.91
C ASP A 26 -11.50 0.49 4.42
N ILE A 27 -10.88 0.58 3.24
CA ILE A 27 -10.03 -0.48 2.68
C ILE A 27 -8.84 -0.73 3.60
N ARG A 28 -8.27 0.33 4.17
CA ARG A 28 -7.15 0.21 5.09
C ARG A 28 -7.55 -0.50 6.39
N ALA A 29 -8.74 -0.22 6.92
CA ALA A 29 -9.27 -0.91 8.09
C ALA A 29 -9.50 -2.40 7.80
N GLU A 30 -10.12 -2.73 6.66
CA GLU A 30 -10.31 -4.13 6.22
C GLU A 30 -8.97 -4.90 6.17
N LEU A 31 -7.92 -4.29 5.61
CA LEU A 31 -6.62 -4.92 5.51
C LEU A 31 -5.90 -5.06 6.85
N ILE A 32 -6.17 -4.18 7.82
CA ILE A 32 -5.64 -4.30 9.18
C ILE A 32 -6.30 -5.50 9.86
N ASP A 33 -7.64 -5.61 9.80
CA ASP A 33 -8.36 -6.75 10.38
C ASP A 33 -7.87 -8.07 9.77
N GLU A 34 -7.69 -8.11 8.45
CA GLU A 34 -7.17 -9.28 7.75
C GLU A 34 -5.70 -9.59 8.11
N ALA A 35 -4.88 -8.57 8.38
CA ALA A 35 -3.52 -8.76 8.86
C ALA A 35 -3.47 -9.36 10.26
N PHE A 36 -4.39 -8.96 11.15
CA PHE A 36 -4.53 -9.58 12.47
C PHE A 36 -4.90 -11.06 12.33
N ASP A 37 -5.96 -11.37 11.58
CA ASP A 37 -6.42 -12.75 11.41
C ASP A 37 -5.30 -13.65 10.87
N LEU A 38 -4.60 -13.21 9.82
CA LEU A 38 -3.49 -13.96 9.23
C LEU A 38 -2.29 -14.10 10.17
N ALA A 39 -1.96 -13.08 10.96
CA ALA A 39 -0.87 -13.17 11.93
C ALA A 39 -1.20 -14.14 13.06
N TYR A 40 -2.44 -14.12 13.57
CA TYR A 40 -2.89 -15.06 14.61
C TYR A 40 -3.02 -16.50 14.08
N GLU A 41 -3.28 -16.70 12.79
CA GLU A 41 -3.28 -18.03 12.18
C GLU A 41 -1.85 -18.55 11.94
N ALA A 42 -0.93 -17.68 11.52
CA ALA A 42 0.40 -18.08 11.07
C ALA A 42 1.44 -18.21 12.19
N PHE A 43 1.32 -17.43 13.28
CA PHE A 43 2.31 -17.38 14.36
C PHE A 43 1.71 -17.90 15.67
N GLU A 44 2.45 -18.74 16.41
CA GLU A 44 2.03 -19.25 17.72
C GLU A 44 1.91 -18.13 18.78
N ALA A 45 2.75 -17.10 18.65
CA ALA A 45 2.73 -15.89 19.47
C ALA A 45 2.96 -14.67 18.57
N PRO A 46 1.92 -14.15 17.89
CA PRO A 46 2.06 -12.99 17.01
C PRO A 46 2.46 -11.76 17.83
N THR A 47 3.36 -10.96 17.26
CA THR A 47 3.76 -9.66 17.78
C THR A 47 3.21 -8.58 16.87
N ASP A 48 3.21 -7.33 17.36
CA ASP A 48 2.80 -6.19 16.55
C ASP A 48 3.64 -6.08 15.26
N GLU A 49 4.93 -6.46 15.31
CA GLU A 49 5.82 -6.49 14.14
C GLU A 49 5.38 -7.53 13.10
N HIS A 50 4.91 -8.71 13.54
CA HIS A 50 4.34 -9.70 12.63
C HIS A 50 3.09 -9.17 11.93
N ILE A 51 2.20 -8.52 12.68
CA ILE A 51 0.97 -7.95 12.12
C ILE A 51 1.30 -6.82 11.15
N GLU A 52 2.26 -5.96 11.48
CA GLU A 52 2.73 -4.87 10.61
C GLU A 52 3.29 -5.41 9.29
N TRP A 53 4.14 -6.46 9.32
CA TRP A 53 4.67 -7.07 8.11
C TRP A 53 3.61 -7.71 7.23
N VAL A 54 2.64 -8.41 7.82
CA VAL A 54 1.51 -8.99 7.08
C VAL A 54 0.69 -7.86 6.44
N PHE A 55 0.42 -6.79 7.18
CA PHE A 55 -0.30 -5.62 6.67
C PHE A 55 0.44 -4.94 5.52
N GLU A 56 1.74 -4.67 5.64
CA GLU A 56 2.56 -4.10 4.57
C GLU A 56 2.56 -4.99 3.32
N ARG A 57 2.61 -6.31 3.51
CA ARG A 57 2.54 -7.25 2.39
C ARG A 57 1.17 -7.23 1.73
N LEU A 58 0.07 -7.16 2.50
CA LEU A 58 -1.28 -7.02 1.97
C LEU A 58 -1.48 -5.72 1.18
N LEU A 59 -0.93 -4.60 1.67
CA LEU A 59 -0.90 -3.33 0.94
C LEU A 59 -0.19 -3.47 -0.41
N PHE A 60 1.01 -4.06 -0.41
CA PHE A 60 1.77 -4.32 -1.63
C PHE A 60 0.98 -5.22 -2.59
N ASN A 61 0.44 -6.32 -2.08
CA ASN A 61 -0.32 -7.27 -2.89
C ASN A 61 -1.56 -6.63 -3.53
N ARG A 62 -2.27 -5.76 -2.80
CA ARG A 62 -3.38 -5.00 -3.36
C ARG A 62 -2.92 -4.06 -4.47
N ALA A 63 -1.82 -3.35 -4.26
CA ALA A 63 -1.27 -2.43 -5.26
C ALA A 63 -0.93 -3.12 -6.58
N ILE A 64 -0.54 -4.41 -6.55
CA ILE A 64 -0.23 -5.20 -7.73
C ILE A 64 -1.36 -6.17 -8.17
N GLY A 65 -2.48 -6.21 -7.43
CA GLY A 65 -3.66 -7.01 -7.77
C GLY A 65 -3.57 -8.52 -7.51
N VAL A 66 -2.79 -8.96 -6.52
CA VAL A 66 -2.57 -10.41 -6.21
C VAL A 66 -3.27 -10.92 -4.94
N GLY A 67 -4.04 -10.07 -4.25
CA GLY A 67 -4.86 -10.47 -3.09
C GLY A 67 -4.05 -10.92 -1.86
N MET A 68 -4.47 -11.98 -1.16
CA MET A 68 -3.78 -12.46 0.05
C MET A 68 -2.57 -13.39 -0.21
N ALA A 69 -2.24 -13.66 -1.48
CA ALA A 69 -1.22 -14.65 -1.82
C ALA A 69 0.14 -14.28 -1.21
N GLY A 70 0.67 -15.14 -0.35
CA GLY A 70 1.97 -14.91 0.31
C GLY A 70 1.98 -13.75 1.30
N ALA A 71 0.83 -13.34 1.84
CA ALA A 71 0.74 -12.35 2.91
C ALA A 71 1.53 -12.77 4.16
N VAL A 72 1.53 -14.07 4.43
CA VAL A 72 2.40 -14.74 5.40
C VAL A 72 3.38 -15.63 4.62
N THR A 73 4.58 -15.12 4.34
CA THR A 73 5.66 -15.98 3.86
C THR A 73 6.30 -16.64 5.08
N LEU A 74 6.16 -17.96 5.18
CA LEU A 74 6.76 -18.81 6.22
C LEU A 74 8.17 -18.35 6.57
N HIS A 75 8.39 -18.09 7.85
CA HIS A 75 9.69 -18.25 8.50
C HIS A 75 9.61 -19.44 9.45
#